data_AF-A0A4C2E779-F1
#
_entry.id   AF-A0A4C2E779-F1
#
_cell.length_a   1.000
_cell.length_b   1.000
_cell.length_c   1.000
_cell.angle_alpha   90.00
_cell.angle_beta   90.00
_cell.angle_gamma   90.00
#
_symmetry.space_group_name_H-M   'P 1'
#
loop_
_entity.id
_entity.type
_entity.pdbx_description
1 polymer ?
#
loop_
_entity_poly.entity_id
_entity_poly.type
_entity_poly.pdbx_seq_one_letter_code
_entity_poly.pdbx_strand_id
1 'polypeptide(L)'
;MESDLDGYEVRIKKLEGQTTYYSEQTLSEQEQRVLASLREITQNVLAMDQENSLVEIKGELESEQESELVIDPSNFLEKIDTFVELVELLKITHLEQETLDNFLRYTISSSNLLHINSVQDAKHVELESQVRELEQSTLERHKREIEATKGQINNLCQELTKTQDSINETFLETSNSLEECDSLLNELIHLRMEKQTSEEADTIEDDPVSQTFRDWELLQKSEAELQSLHEEISKLQFRIKSYEDHQRRSRQLGGSDQTMLQNHKALELLIQLWMSKFLPQSAISHLELFPQTRKFQFDIEPTFTVVITLADQKGFQNVQVYTKETRVH
;
A
#
# COMPACT_ATOMS: atom_id res chain seq x y z
N MET A 1 31.71 -31.09 -17.27
CA MET A 1 30.58 -30.13 -17.16
C MET A 1 30.11 -30.11 -15.70
N GLU A 2 31.05 -29.92 -14.77
CA GLU A 2 30.85 -30.01 -13.30
C GLU A 2 31.47 -28.80 -12.56
N SER A 3 32.16 -27.90 -13.27
CA SER A 3 32.90 -26.77 -12.68
C SER A 3 32.04 -25.54 -12.40
N ASP A 4 30.90 -25.39 -13.07
CA ASP A 4 30.08 -24.17 -12.96
C ASP A 4 29.09 -24.24 -11.78
N LEU A 5 28.68 -25.44 -11.38
CA LEU A 5 27.79 -25.67 -10.23
C LEU A 5 28.45 -25.26 -8.91
N ASP A 6 29.76 -25.53 -8.78
CA ASP A 6 30.54 -25.19 -7.60
C ASP A 6 30.69 -23.66 -7.44
N GLY A 7 30.81 -22.93 -8.55
CA GLY A 7 30.84 -21.46 -8.58
C GLY A 7 29.52 -20.82 -8.16
N TYR A 8 28.38 -21.41 -8.55
CA TYR A 8 27.06 -20.94 -8.10
C TYR A 8 26.82 -21.26 -6.63
N GLU A 9 27.27 -22.41 -6.13
CA GLU A 9 27.12 -22.78 -4.72
C GLU A 9 27.90 -21.82 -3.80
N VAL A 10 29.14 -21.46 -4.17
CA VAL A 10 29.94 -20.47 -3.43
C VAL A 10 29.26 -19.09 -3.44
N ARG A 11 28.64 -18.71 -4.55
CA ARG A 11 27.95 -17.42 -4.67
C ARG A 11 26.65 -17.37 -3.86
N ILE A 12 25.91 -18.48 -3.79
CA ILE A 12 24.72 -18.63 -2.94
C ILE A 12 25.11 -18.57 -1.46
N LYS A 13 26.13 -19.31 -1.02
CA LYS A 13 26.65 -19.24 0.36
C LYS A 13 27.11 -17.84 0.75
N LYS A 14 27.72 -17.11 -0.19
CA LYS A 14 28.12 -15.71 0.04
C LYS A 14 26.91 -14.79 0.20
N LEU A 15 25.88 -14.95 -0.64
CA LEU A 15 24.63 -14.19 -0.53
C LEU A 15 23.86 -14.51 0.77
N GLU A 16 23.84 -15.78 1.17
CA GLU A 16 23.24 -16.23 2.43
C GLU A 16 23.98 -15.65 3.64
N GLY A 17 25.32 -15.64 3.61
CA GLY A 17 26.14 -14.99 4.62
C GLY A 17 25.92 -13.47 4.69
N GLN A 18 25.82 -12.80 3.54
CA GLN A 18 25.49 -11.37 3.50
C GLN A 18 24.08 -11.08 4.01
N THR A 19 23.10 -11.91 3.64
CA THR A 19 21.71 -11.75 4.08
C THR A 19 21.58 -11.94 5.59
N THR A 20 22.26 -12.96 6.13
CA THR A 20 22.31 -13.19 7.58
C THR A 20 22.97 -12.01 8.31
N TYR A 21 24.09 -11.49 7.78
CA TYR A 21 24.77 -10.33 8.36
C TYR A 21 23.90 -9.08 8.37
N TYR A 22 23.23 -8.76 7.24
CA TYR A 22 22.32 -7.61 7.18
C TYR A 22 21.08 -7.79 8.07
N SER A 23 20.57 -9.01 8.18
CA SER A 23 19.45 -9.32 9.08
C SER A 23 19.85 -9.13 10.54
N GLU A 24 21.02 -9.61 10.95
CA GLU A 24 21.52 -9.47 12.32
C GLU A 24 21.81 -8.01 12.67
N GLN A 25 22.39 -7.25 11.73
CA GLN A 25 22.58 -5.82 11.89
C GLN A 25 21.26 -5.06 12.05
N THR A 26 20.26 -5.36 11.21
CA THR A 26 18.94 -4.72 11.28
C THR A 26 18.25 -5.04 12.62
N LEU A 27 18.38 -6.28 13.10
CA LEU A 27 17.80 -6.73 14.36
C LEU A 27 18.46 -6.03 15.55
N SER A 28 19.79 -5.89 15.54
CA SER A 28 20.53 -5.13 16.55
C SER A 28 20.17 -3.64 16.56
N GLU A 29 20.02 -3.03 15.38
CA GLU A 29 19.55 -1.63 15.27
C GLU A 29 18.12 -1.47 15.79
N GLN A 30 17.24 -2.45 15.56
CA GLN A 30 15.87 -2.45 16.07
C GLN A 30 15.85 -2.59 17.60
N GLU A 31 16.64 -3.49 18.18
CA GLU A 31 16.80 -3.62 19.64
C GLU A 31 17.30 -2.32 20.26
N GLN A 32 18.30 -1.68 19.64
CA GLN A 32 18.83 -0.40 20.11
C GLN A 32 17.78 0.72 20.07
N ARG A 33 16.95 0.78 19.01
CA ARG A 33 15.84 1.74 18.93
C ARG A 33 14.76 1.49 19.98
N VAL A 34 14.44 0.23 20.27
CA VAL A 34 13.48 -0.14 21.31
C VAL A 34 14.00 0.26 22.69
N LEU A 35 15.28 0.00 22.99
CA LEU A 35 15.91 0.43 24.24
C LEU A 35 15.97 1.95 24.38
N ALA A 36 16.26 2.67 23.29
CA ALA A 36 16.23 4.13 23.29
C ALA A 36 14.82 4.66 23.56
N SER A 37 13.81 4.11 22.89
CA SER A 37 12.40 4.49 23.09
C SER A 37 11.93 4.21 24.51
N LEU A 38 12.33 3.07 25.10
CA LEU A 38 12.03 2.75 26.50
C LEU A 38 12.69 3.72 27.47
N ARG A 39 13.93 4.15 27.21
CA ARG A 39 14.61 5.18 28.02
C ARG A 39 13.90 6.52 27.90
N GLU A 40 13.47 6.92 26.71
CA GLU A 40 12.69 8.15 26.51
C GLU A 40 11.35 8.10 27.23
N ILE A 41 10.61 6.99 27.13
CA ILE A 41 9.36 6.79 27.89
C ILE A 41 9.63 6.87 29.39
N THR A 42 10.67 6.21 29.87
CA THR A 42 11.05 6.23 31.30
C THR A 42 11.39 7.65 31.76
N GLN A 43 12.16 8.38 30.95
CA GLN A 43 12.52 9.76 31.24
C GLN A 43 11.31 10.70 31.20
N ASN A 44 10.37 10.49 30.27
CA ASN A 44 9.11 11.22 30.21
C ASN A 44 8.23 10.93 31.44
N VAL A 45 8.16 9.66 31.87
CA VAL A 45 7.43 9.28 33.10
C VAL A 45 8.08 9.89 34.34
N LEU A 46 9.42 9.91 34.42
CA LEU A 46 10.15 10.59 35.51
C LEU A 46 9.96 12.11 35.49
N ALA A 47 9.92 12.74 34.31
CA ALA A 47 9.60 14.16 34.19
C ALA A 47 8.14 14.45 34.62
N MET A 48 7.21 13.57 34.27
CA MET A 48 5.82 13.65 34.72
C MET A 48 5.68 13.45 36.25
N ASP A 49 6.48 12.59 36.87
CA ASP A 49 6.57 12.38 38.33
C ASP A 49 7.09 13.66 39.03
N GLN A 50 8.12 14.31 38.45
CA GLN A 50 8.62 15.59 38.96
C GLN A 50 7.61 16.75 38.84
N GLU A 51 6.74 16.73 37.83
CA GLU A 51 5.74 17.78 37.58
C GLU A 51 4.37 17.52 38.26
N ASN A 52 4.09 16.29 38.70
CA ASN A 52 2.85 15.93 39.41
C ASN A 52 3.15 15.20 40.73
N SER A 53 2.87 15.84 41.87
CA SER A 53 2.96 15.20 43.20
C SER A 53 1.93 14.07 43.46
N LEU A 54 1.23 13.62 42.41
CA LEU A 54 0.17 12.61 42.43
C LEU A 54 0.64 11.26 41.84
N VAL A 55 1.77 11.25 41.13
CA VAL A 55 2.49 10.03 40.76
C VAL A 55 3.65 9.97 41.75
N GLU A 56 3.50 9.20 42.83
CA GLU A 56 4.66 8.75 43.60
C GLU A 56 5.01 7.37 43.07
N ILE A 57 6.09 7.26 42.29
CA ILE A 57 6.75 5.97 42.12
C ILE A 57 7.29 5.57 43.49
N LYS A 58 6.52 4.80 44.25
CA LYS A 58 7.01 4.13 45.47
C LYS A 58 8.05 3.09 45.09
N GLY A 59 9.26 3.56 44.88
CA GLY A 59 10.50 2.82 45.00
C GLY A 59 11.41 3.69 45.83
N GLU A 60 11.62 3.33 47.08
CA GLU A 60 12.65 3.93 47.93
C GLU A 60 13.96 4.00 47.12
N LEU A 61 14.49 5.20 46.97
CA LEU A 61 15.72 5.55 46.27
C LEU A 61 16.99 5.05 47.00
N GLU A 62 16.89 3.94 47.71
CA GLU A 62 17.98 3.34 48.47
C GLU A 62 18.09 1.86 48.12
N SER A 63 18.59 1.54 46.92
CA SER A 63 19.42 0.36 46.70
C SER A 63 19.98 0.38 45.28
N GLU A 64 21.29 0.59 45.21
CA GLU A 64 22.13 0.20 44.08
C GLU A 64 21.96 -1.30 43.83
N GLN A 65 21.03 -1.69 42.96
CA GLN A 65 21.07 -2.99 42.31
C GLN A 65 20.20 -2.97 41.06
N GLU A 66 20.90 -3.03 39.92
CA GLU A 66 20.39 -3.44 38.62
C GLU A 66 19.55 -4.71 38.81
N SER A 67 18.24 -4.57 38.80
CA SER A 67 17.31 -5.68 38.73
C SER A 67 16.15 -5.18 37.89
N GLU A 68 16.00 -5.79 36.71
CA GLU A 68 14.92 -5.57 35.75
C GLU A 68 13.59 -5.35 36.48
N LEU A 69 13.14 -4.10 36.58
CA LEU A 69 11.77 -3.79 36.99
C LEU A 69 10.86 -4.13 35.81
N VAL A 70 10.53 -5.41 35.69
CA VAL A 70 9.43 -5.87 34.87
C VAL A 70 8.15 -5.41 35.56
N ILE A 71 7.50 -4.39 34.98
CA ILE A 71 6.16 -3.97 35.39
C ILE A 71 5.22 -5.14 35.13
N ASP A 72 4.68 -5.75 36.19
CA ASP A 72 3.73 -6.86 36.08
C ASP A 72 2.33 -6.31 35.71
N PRO A 73 1.84 -6.53 34.46
CA PRO A 73 0.59 -5.97 33.98
C PRO A 73 -0.64 -6.64 34.62
N SER A 74 -0.45 -7.77 35.32
CA SER A 74 -1.53 -8.53 35.95
C SER A 74 -2.17 -7.79 37.13
N ASN A 75 -1.39 -6.98 37.84
CA ASN A 75 -1.83 -6.22 39.02
C ASN A 75 -2.45 -4.86 38.67
N PHE A 76 -2.48 -4.50 37.38
CA PHE A 76 -2.99 -3.19 36.96
C PHE A 76 -4.52 -3.11 37.06
N LEU A 77 -5.22 -4.23 36.84
CA LEU A 77 -6.69 -4.30 36.95
C LEU A 77 -7.17 -4.12 38.39
N GLU A 78 -6.54 -4.81 39.35
CA GLU A 78 -6.87 -4.64 40.79
C GLU A 78 -6.59 -3.21 41.26
N LYS A 79 -5.49 -2.61 40.78
CA LYS A 79 -5.18 -1.20 41.08
C LYS A 79 -6.18 -0.23 40.47
N ILE A 80 -6.69 -0.50 39.26
CA ILE A 80 -7.77 0.31 38.66
C ILE A 80 -9.03 0.23 39.52
N ASP A 81 -9.44 -0.94 39.98
CA ASP A 81 -10.64 -1.09 40.81
C ASP A 81 -10.49 -0.35 42.15
N THR A 82 -9.33 -0.45 42.81
CA THR A 82 -9.06 0.34 44.03
C THR A 82 -9.03 1.85 43.76
N PHE A 83 -8.64 2.28 42.55
CA PHE A 83 -8.65 3.68 42.16
C PHE A 83 -10.08 4.17 41.89
N VAL A 84 -10.94 3.34 41.32
CA VAL A 84 -12.37 3.63 41.17
C VAL A 84 -13.04 3.81 42.53
N GLU A 85 -12.76 2.92 43.48
CA GLU A 85 -13.25 3.04 44.87
C GLU A 85 -12.74 4.32 45.54
N LEU A 86 -11.47 4.67 45.35
CA LEU A 86 -10.90 5.92 45.87
C LEU A 86 -11.55 7.16 45.24
N VAL A 87 -11.80 7.16 43.93
CA VAL A 87 -12.49 8.25 43.22
C VAL A 87 -13.93 8.38 43.70
N GLU A 88 -14.61 7.26 43.96
CA GLU A 88 -15.96 7.27 44.50
C GLU A 88 -16.00 7.81 45.94
N LEU A 89 -15.03 7.45 46.78
CA LEU A 89 -14.85 8.01 48.12
C LEU A 89 -14.53 9.52 48.06
N LEU A 90 -13.66 9.94 47.14
CA LEU A 90 -13.31 11.35 46.95
C LEU A 90 -14.52 12.16 46.50
N LYS A 91 -15.34 11.60 45.61
CA LYS A 91 -16.61 12.20 45.17
C LYS A 91 -17.57 12.38 46.35
N ILE A 92 -17.74 11.38 47.21
CA ILE A 92 -18.58 11.48 48.41
C ILE A 92 -18.04 12.55 49.36
N THR A 93 -16.73 12.55 49.61
CA THR A 93 -16.08 13.52 50.49
C THR A 93 -16.21 14.94 49.97
N HIS A 94 -16.05 15.14 48.66
CA HIS A 94 -16.27 16.42 48.02
C HIS A 94 -17.73 16.86 48.10
N LEU A 95 -18.68 15.94 47.94
CA LEU A 95 -20.10 16.24 48.08
C LEU A 95 -20.46 16.60 49.53
N GLU A 96 -19.85 15.94 50.52
CA GLU A 96 -19.98 16.27 51.94
C GLU A 96 -19.37 17.64 52.24
N GLN A 97 -18.20 17.95 51.67
CA GLN A 97 -17.55 19.26 51.82
C GLN A 97 -18.38 20.36 51.16
N GLU A 98 -18.96 20.13 49.99
CA GLU A 98 -19.87 21.08 49.32
C GLU A 98 -21.17 21.23 50.10
N THR A 99 -21.68 20.16 50.70
CA THR A 99 -22.87 20.19 51.57
C THR A 99 -22.59 20.94 52.86
N LEU A 100 -21.40 20.76 53.44
CA LEU A 100 -20.93 21.47 54.63
C LEU A 100 -20.67 22.94 54.30
N ASP A 101 -20.07 23.26 53.16
CA ASP A 101 -19.89 24.63 52.69
C ASP A 101 -21.23 25.31 52.43
N ASN A 102 -22.18 24.63 51.78
CA ASN A 102 -23.56 25.13 51.65
C ASN A 102 -24.21 25.32 53.02
N PHE A 103 -24.06 24.37 53.93
CA PHE A 103 -24.59 24.48 55.29
C PHE A 103 -24.00 25.68 56.02
N LEU A 104 -22.68 25.87 55.97
CA LEU A 104 -21.98 27.02 56.56
C LEU A 104 -22.38 28.32 55.88
N ARG A 105 -22.49 28.35 54.55
CA ARG A 105 -22.95 29.53 53.81
C ARG A 105 -24.38 29.90 54.22
N TYR A 106 -25.28 28.94 54.40
CA TYR A 106 -26.64 29.24 54.85
C TYR A 106 -26.74 29.54 56.35
N THR A 107 -25.93 28.95 57.22
CA THR A 107 -25.99 29.16 58.68
C THR A 107 -25.15 30.35 59.17
N ILE A 108 -23.98 30.59 58.57
CA ILE A 108 -23.12 31.74 58.86
C ILE A 108 -23.63 32.99 58.13
N SER A 109 -24.17 32.89 56.90
CA SER A 109 -24.73 34.08 56.24
C SER A 109 -26.12 34.47 56.77
N SER A 110 -26.82 33.61 57.52
CA SER A 110 -28.11 33.95 58.16
C SER A 110 -27.98 34.41 59.61
N SER A 111 -26.86 34.11 60.28
CA SER A 111 -26.50 34.76 61.53
C SER A 111 -25.80 36.07 61.20
N ASN A 112 -26.56 37.17 61.25
CA ASN A 112 -26.06 38.54 61.18
C ASN A 112 -24.82 38.71 62.08
N LEU A 113 -23.62 38.53 61.52
CA LEU A 113 -22.45 39.27 61.96
C LEU A 113 -22.80 40.72 61.66
N LEU A 114 -23.29 41.36 62.72
CA LEU A 114 -23.30 42.79 62.95
C LEU A 114 -22.54 43.54 61.85
N HIS A 115 -23.23 44.43 61.17
CA HIS A 115 -22.62 45.56 60.47
C HIS A 115 -21.83 46.43 61.47
N ILE A 116 -20.78 45.87 62.10
CA ILE A 116 -19.67 46.62 62.65
C ILE A 116 -18.82 46.98 61.43
N ASN A 117 -19.38 47.83 60.56
CA ASN A 117 -18.53 48.77 59.85
C ASN A 117 -18.01 49.70 60.94
N SER A 118 -16.94 49.29 61.62
CA SER A 118 -16.24 50.15 62.55
C SER A 118 -15.45 51.18 61.75
N VAL A 119 -16.18 52.11 61.13
CA VAL A 119 -15.62 53.29 60.45
C VAL A 119 -14.88 54.19 61.45
N GLN A 120 -14.95 53.88 62.76
CA GLN A 120 -14.29 54.62 63.85
C GLN A 120 -13.11 53.87 64.47
N ASP A 121 -12.84 52.60 64.14
CA ASP A 121 -11.67 51.89 64.66
C ASP A 121 -10.48 52.09 63.73
N ALA A 122 -9.55 52.94 64.16
CA ALA A 122 -8.36 53.31 63.40
C ALA A 122 -7.53 52.08 62.99
N LYS A 123 -7.51 51.02 63.81
CA LYS A 123 -6.81 49.77 63.48
C LYS A 123 -7.46 49.02 62.33
N HIS A 124 -8.79 49.05 62.23
CA HIS A 124 -9.51 48.38 61.14
C HIS A 124 -9.28 49.10 59.82
N VAL A 125 -9.34 50.44 59.81
CA VAL A 125 -9.07 51.25 58.61
C VAL A 125 -7.62 51.09 58.14
N GLU A 126 -6.66 51.03 59.06
CA GLU A 126 -5.26 50.77 58.74
C GLU A 126 -5.06 49.37 58.15
N LEU A 127 -5.68 48.35 58.74
CA LEU A 127 -5.59 46.98 58.23
C LEU A 127 -6.24 46.83 56.86
N GLU A 128 -7.40 47.47 56.62
CA GLU A 128 -8.07 47.46 55.33
C GLU A 128 -7.25 48.18 54.24
N SER A 129 -6.55 49.26 54.62
CA SER A 129 -5.59 49.93 53.72
C SER A 129 -4.40 49.03 53.40
N GLN A 130 -3.83 48.35 54.39
CA GLN A 130 -2.71 47.42 54.18
C GLN A 130 -3.13 46.23 53.31
N VAL A 131 -4.33 45.67 53.53
CA VAL A 131 -4.88 44.60 52.69
C VAL A 131 -5.07 45.06 51.26
N ARG A 132 -5.67 46.25 51.04
CA ARG A 132 -5.80 46.81 49.69
C ARG A 132 -4.46 47.06 49.00
N GLU A 133 -3.46 47.55 49.73
CA GLU A 133 -2.11 47.74 49.20
C GLU A 133 -1.43 46.40 48.87
N LEU A 134 -1.62 45.37 49.71
CA LEU A 134 -1.12 44.02 49.44
C LEU A 134 -1.81 43.39 48.23
N GLU A 135 -3.14 43.50 48.13
CA GLU A 135 -3.91 43.00 46.99
C GLU A 135 -3.50 43.71 45.70
N GLN A 136 -3.35 45.04 45.73
CA GLN A 136 -2.96 45.80 44.54
C GLN A 136 -1.50 45.52 44.13
N SER A 137 -0.58 45.43 45.08
CA SER A 137 0.83 45.09 44.79
C SER A 137 1.00 43.66 44.28
N THR A 138 0.26 42.70 44.83
CA THR A 138 0.26 41.31 44.35
C THR A 138 -0.37 41.19 42.97
N LEU A 139 -1.48 41.89 42.71
CA LEU A 139 -2.10 41.96 41.39
C LEU A 139 -1.17 42.58 40.34
N GLU A 140 -0.50 43.68 40.68
CA GLU A 140 0.46 44.33 39.77
C GLU A 140 1.70 43.47 39.52
N ARG A 141 2.16 42.69 40.51
CA ARG A 141 3.24 41.73 40.34
C ARG A 141 2.81 40.61 39.39
N HIS A 142 1.66 39.99 39.62
CA HIS A 142 1.15 38.93 38.75
C HIS A 142 0.86 39.42 37.34
N LYS A 143 0.36 40.65 37.17
CA LYS A 143 0.16 41.25 35.84
C LYS A 143 1.50 41.43 35.10
N ARG A 144 2.56 41.83 35.80
CA ARG A 144 3.91 41.93 35.22
C ARG A 144 4.49 40.56 34.86
N GLU A 145 4.30 39.56 35.73
CA GLU A 145 4.70 38.18 35.46
C GLU A 145 3.99 37.63 34.22
N ILE A 146 2.67 37.79 34.12
CA ILE A 146 1.87 37.38 32.96
C ILE A 146 2.39 38.05 31.67
N GLU A 147 2.65 39.36 31.70
CA GLU A 147 3.15 40.05 30.50
C GLU A 147 4.56 39.58 30.12
N ALA A 148 5.42 39.30 31.11
CA ALA A 148 6.75 38.74 30.87
C ALA A 148 6.68 37.33 30.26
N THR A 149 5.84 36.45 30.80
CA THR A 149 5.63 35.10 30.27
C THR A 149 5.02 35.15 28.87
N LYS A 150 4.07 36.05 28.62
CA LYS A 150 3.51 36.28 27.28
C LYS A 150 4.58 36.74 26.29
N GLY A 151 5.49 37.62 26.71
CA GLY A 151 6.65 38.02 25.92
C GLY A 151 7.57 36.85 25.59
N GLN A 152 7.86 35.98 26.57
CA GLN A 152 8.65 34.76 26.37
C GLN A 152 7.99 33.81 25.38
N ILE A 153 6.68 33.55 25.53
CA ILE A 153 5.90 32.71 24.60
C ILE A 153 5.98 33.27 23.18
N ASN A 154 5.79 34.58 23.00
CA ASN A 154 5.89 35.20 21.67
C ASN A 154 7.28 35.04 21.06
N ASN A 155 8.34 35.21 21.85
CA ASN A 155 9.71 35.02 21.37
C ASN A 155 9.96 33.56 20.96
N LEU A 156 9.52 32.60 21.79
CA LEU A 156 9.58 31.16 21.48
C LEU A 156 8.79 30.81 20.22
N CYS A 157 7.59 31.37 20.04
CA CYS A 157 6.81 31.17 18.81
C CYS A 157 7.52 31.73 17.57
N GLN A 158 8.19 32.88 17.69
CA GLN A 158 8.98 33.44 16.58
C GLN A 158 10.20 32.58 16.27
N GLU A 159 10.90 32.07 17.29
CA GLU A 159 12.01 31.12 17.09
C GLU A 159 11.53 29.83 16.44
N LEU A 160 10.43 29.25 16.93
CA LEU A 160 9.83 28.07 16.35
C LEU A 160 9.47 28.27 14.88
N THR A 161 8.90 29.42 14.53
CA THR A 161 8.56 29.76 13.14
C THR A 161 9.82 29.82 12.28
N LYS A 162 10.89 30.49 12.75
CA LYS A 162 12.17 30.53 12.03
C LYS A 162 12.80 29.15 11.87
N THR A 163 12.73 28.30 12.89
CA THR A 163 13.22 26.91 12.78
C THR A 163 12.40 26.10 11.79
N GLN A 164 11.08 26.30 11.76
CA GLN A 164 10.21 25.62 10.79
C GLN A 164 10.53 26.06 9.35
N ASP A 165 10.75 27.36 9.14
CA ASP A 165 11.15 27.89 7.83
C ASP A 165 12.51 27.31 7.39
N SER A 166 13.48 27.26 8.30
CA SER A 166 14.79 26.64 8.03
C SER A 166 14.67 25.16 7.70
N ILE A 167 13.81 24.42 8.41
CA ILE A 167 13.56 23.00 8.14
C ILE A 167 12.94 22.84 6.74
N ASN A 168 11.92 23.63 6.41
CA ASN A 168 11.29 23.59 5.09
C ASN A 168 12.30 23.90 3.97
N GLU A 169 13.20 24.86 4.19
CA GLU A 169 14.26 25.18 3.22
C GLU A 169 15.24 24.02 3.04
N THR A 170 15.67 23.36 4.13
CA THR A 170 16.51 22.15 4.01
C THR A 170 15.80 20.99 3.31
N PHE A 171 14.48 20.84 3.50
CA PHE A 171 13.69 19.84 2.78
C PHE A 171 13.65 20.14 1.28
N LEU A 172 13.43 21.41 0.91
CA LEU A 172 13.46 21.84 -0.49
C LEU A 172 14.84 21.59 -1.12
N GLU A 173 15.93 21.94 -0.43
CA GLU A 173 17.30 21.72 -0.92
C GLU A 173 17.60 20.23 -1.10
N THR A 174 17.19 19.41 -0.13
CA THR A 174 17.36 17.95 -0.20
C THR A 174 16.53 17.34 -1.32
N SER A 175 15.30 17.82 -1.54
CA SER A 175 14.44 17.38 -2.64
C SER A 175 15.07 17.72 -3.99
N ASN A 176 15.61 18.93 -4.15
CA ASN A 176 16.30 19.33 -5.37
C ASN A 176 17.54 18.46 -5.62
N SER A 177 18.33 18.16 -4.58
CA SER A 177 19.47 17.24 -4.69
C SER A 177 19.04 15.83 -5.09
N LEU A 178 17.90 15.35 -4.60
CA LEU A 178 17.34 14.05 -4.99
C LEU A 178 16.90 14.04 -6.46
N GLU A 179 16.26 15.12 -6.93
CA GLU A 179 15.91 15.29 -8.34
C GLU A 179 17.15 15.34 -9.25
N GLU A 180 18.21 16.03 -8.82
CA GLU A 180 19.50 16.02 -9.52
C GLU A 180 20.08 14.59 -9.57
N CYS A 181 20.09 13.85 -8.46
CA CYS A 181 20.53 12.46 -8.45
C CYS A 181 19.70 11.57 -9.38
N ASP A 182 18.37 11.75 -9.42
CA ASP A 182 17.49 10.98 -10.30
C ASP A 182 17.74 11.33 -11.77
N SER A 183 17.98 12.61 -12.09
CA SER A 183 18.37 13.04 -13.44
C SER A 183 19.71 12.41 -13.88
N LEU A 184 20.71 12.38 -12.99
CA LEU A 184 22.01 11.76 -13.26
C LEU A 184 21.90 10.24 -13.40
N LEU A 185 21.02 9.60 -12.63
CA LEU A 185 20.73 8.17 -12.77
C LEU A 185 20.10 7.89 -14.14
N ASN A 186 19.13 8.69 -14.57
CA ASN A 186 18.49 8.56 -15.87
C ASN A 186 19.48 8.80 -17.02
N GLU A 187 20.38 9.77 -16.88
CA GLU A 187 21.48 9.99 -17.83
C GLU A 187 22.42 8.78 -17.90
N LEU A 188 22.79 8.20 -16.75
CA LEU A 188 23.60 6.97 -16.70
C LEU A 188 22.92 5.77 -17.36
N ILE A 189 21.61 5.61 -17.16
CA ILE A 189 20.82 4.55 -17.81
C ILE A 189 20.84 4.76 -19.32
N HIS A 190 20.63 5.99 -19.79
CA HIS A 190 20.67 6.32 -21.22
C HIS A 190 22.05 6.05 -21.82
N LEU A 191 23.13 6.51 -21.19
CA LEU A 191 24.50 6.28 -21.63
C LEU A 191 24.85 4.78 -21.63
N ARG A 192 24.32 3.99 -20.69
CA ARG A 192 24.52 2.54 -20.66
C ARG A 192 23.77 1.85 -21.81
N MET A 193 22.55 2.27 -22.11
CA MET A 193 21.82 1.76 -23.27
C MET A 193 22.53 2.10 -24.57
N GLU A 194 22.98 3.35 -24.73
CA GLU A 194 23.73 3.81 -25.89
C GLU A 194 25.05 3.04 -26.05
N LYS A 195 25.77 2.84 -24.94
CA LYS A 195 27.00 2.04 -24.90
C LYS A 195 26.74 0.57 -25.24
N GLN A 196 25.67 -0.04 -24.75
CA GLN A 196 25.31 -1.42 -25.13
C GLN A 196 25.03 -1.52 -26.64
N THR A 197 24.27 -0.58 -27.20
CA THR A 197 24.01 -0.54 -28.65
C THR A 197 25.25 -0.23 -29.49
N SER A 198 26.23 0.50 -28.94
CA SER A 198 27.48 0.85 -29.62
C SER A 198 28.55 -0.25 -29.48
N GLU A 199 28.67 -0.89 -28.32
CA GLU A 199 29.60 -2.02 -28.12
C GLU A 199 29.09 -3.28 -28.83
N GLU A 200 27.79 -3.54 -28.91
CA GLU A 200 27.26 -4.63 -29.74
C GLU A 200 27.52 -4.41 -31.26
N ALA A 201 27.75 -3.16 -31.69
CA ALA A 201 28.16 -2.83 -33.05
C ALA A 201 29.68 -2.91 -33.27
N ASP A 202 30.50 -2.58 -32.27
CA ASP A 202 31.97 -2.46 -32.41
C ASP A 202 32.79 -3.55 -31.67
N THR A 203 32.19 -4.50 -30.95
CA THR A 203 32.91 -5.55 -30.20
C THR A 203 32.63 -6.98 -30.63
N ILE A 204 32.33 -7.23 -31.91
CA ILE A 204 32.43 -8.59 -32.44
C ILE A 204 33.76 -8.75 -33.20
N GLU A 205 34.81 -9.00 -32.43
CA GLU A 205 35.99 -9.75 -32.89
C GLU A 205 35.63 -11.26 -32.95
N ASP A 206 34.51 -11.62 -33.61
CA ASP A 206 34.32 -13.00 -34.10
C ASP A 206 35.05 -13.05 -35.44
N ASP A 207 35.99 -13.98 -35.56
CA ASP A 207 36.63 -14.37 -36.81
C ASP A 207 35.61 -14.32 -37.98
N PRO A 208 35.88 -13.56 -39.07
CA PRO A 208 34.93 -13.40 -40.18
C PRO A 208 34.49 -14.75 -40.78
N VAL A 209 35.30 -15.79 -40.62
CA VAL A 209 34.96 -17.17 -41.03
C VAL A 209 33.88 -17.78 -40.12
N SER A 210 33.89 -17.48 -38.82
CA SER A 210 32.90 -17.97 -37.88
C SER A 210 31.53 -17.29 -38.05
N GLN A 211 31.51 -15.99 -38.35
CA GLN A 211 30.26 -15.29 -38.70
C GLN A 211 29.67 -15.80 -40.01
N THR A 212 30.49 -15.88 -41.07
CA THR A 212 30.02 -16.41 -42.36
C THR A 212 29.57 -17.88 -42.28
N PHE A 213 30.16 -18.68 -41.40
CA PHE A 213 29.70 -20.04 -41.12
C PHE A 213 28.34 -20.07 -40.42
N ARG A 214 28.13 -19.24 -39.39
CA ARG A 214 26.82 -19.13 -38.71
C ARG A 214 25.75 -18.63 -39.68
N ASP A 215 26.07 -17.62 -40.49
CA ASP A 215 25.16 -17.08 -41.50
C ASP A 215 24.82 -18.13 -42.56
N TRP A 216 25.80 -18.93 -43.00
CA TRP A 216 25.57 -20.04 -43.91
C TRP A 216 24.68 -21.13 -43.30
N GLU A 217 24.89 -21.48 -42.02
CA GLU A 217 24.04 -22.45 -41.32
C GLU A 217 22.60 -21.95 -41.18
N LEU A 218 22.42 -20.66 -40.92
CA LEU A 218 21.13 -20.00 -40.82
C LEU A 218 20.44 -19.94 -42.19
N LEU A 219 21.20 -19.64 -43.25
CA LEU A 219 20.72 -19.67 -44.63
C LEU A 219 20.27 -21.09 -45.01
N GLN A 220 21.04 -22.12 -44.65
CA GLN A 220 20.70 -23.51 -44.93
C GLN A 220 19.41 -23.96 -44.21
N LYS A 221 19.22 -23.54 -42.96
CA LYS A 221 17.96 -23.76 -42.22
C LYS A 221 16.79 -23.07 -42.92
N SER A 222 16.97 -21.81 -43.33
CA SER A 222 15.92 -21.05 -44.05
C SER A 222 15.57 -21.68 -45.40
N GLU A 223 16.55 -22.24 -46.11
CA GLU A 223 16.32 -22.92 -47.39
C GLU A 223 15.53 -24.22 -47.18
N ALA A 224 15.85 -24.99 -46.13
CA ALA A 224 15.10 -26.18 -45.78
C ALA A 224 13.64 -25.87 -45.39
N GLU A 225 13.42 -24.79 -44.64
CA GLU A 225 12.07 -24.30 -44.32
C GLU A 225 11.30 -23.87 -45.56
N LEU A 226 11.95 -23.16 -46.49
CA LEU A 226 11.34 -22.78 -47.77
C LEU A 226 10.97 -23.99 -48.63
N GLN A 227 11.81 -25.02 -48.66
CA GLN A 227 11.50 -26.27 -49.37
C GLN A 227 10.30 -27.00 -48.74
N SER A 228 10.26 -27.08 -47.41
CA SER A 228 9.12 -27.64 -46.67
C SER A 228 7.82 -26.89 -46.98
N LEU A 229 7.86 -25.55 -46.97
CA LEU A 229 6.72 -24.72 -47.29
C LEU A 229 6.29 -24.88 -48.76
N HIS A 230 7.26 -25.02 -49.68
CA HIS A 230 6.96 -25.27 -51.09
C HIS A 230 6.27 -26.63 -51.29
N GLU A 231 6.72 -27.68 -50.59
CA GLU A 231 6.03 -28.96 -50.59
C GLU A 231 4.60 -28.85 -50.06
N GLU A 232 4.39 -28.09 -48.99
CA GLU A 232 3.06 -27.89 -48.41
C GLU A 232 2.14 -27.14 -49.38
N ILE A 233 2.64 -26.10 -50.04
CA ILE A 233 1.93 -25.37 -51.10
C ILE A 233 1.59 -26.33 -52.24
N SER A 234 2.51 -27.19 -52.67
CA SER A 234 2.26 -28.17 -53.74
C SER A 234 1.18 -29.18 -53.35
N LYS A 235 1.18 -29.65 -52.09
CA LYS A 235 0.14 -30.55 -51.53
C LYS A 235 -1.22 -29.86 -51.50
N LEU A 236 -1.27 -28.59 -51.11
CA LEU A 236 -2.49 -27.78 -51.11
C LEU A 236 -3.01 -27.56 -52.53
N GLN A 237 -2.13 -27.21 -53.49
CA GLN A 237 -2.51 -27.06 -54.89
C GLN A 237 -3.02 -28.37 -55.49
N PHE A 238 -2.42 -29.51 -55.16
CA PHE A 238 -2.93 -30.82 -55.57
C PHE A 238 -4.31 -31.10 -54.98
N ARG A 239 -4.53 -30.79 -53.69
CA ARG A 239 -5.87 -30.91 -53.08
C ARG A 239 -6.88 -30.01 -53.77
N ILE A 240 -6.54 -28.76 -54.05
CA ILE A 240 -7.43 -27.83 -54.77
C ILE A 240 -7.80 -28.39 -56.14
N LYS A 241 -6.81 -28.85 -56.93
CA LYS A 241 -7.07 -29.51 -58.22
C LYS A 241 -7.95 -30.75 -58.08
N SER A 242 -7.70 -31.58 -57.07
CA SER A 242 -8.55 -32.74 -56.77
C SER A 242 -9.98 -32.34 -56.43
N TYR A 243 -10.18 -31.28 -55.63
CA TYR A 243 -11.51 -30.74 -55.35
C TYR A 243 -12.18 -30.17 -56.60
N GLU A 244 -11.45 -29.45 -57.45
CA GLU A 244 -11.97 -28.95 -58.73
C GLU A 244 -12.35 -30.09 -59.67
N ASP A 245 -11.55 -31.16 -59.73
CA ASP A 245 -11.84 -32.35 -60.53
C ASP A 245 -13.05 -33.11 -59.98
N HIS A 246 -13.19 -33.23 -58.65
CA HIS A 246 -14.38 -33.78 -58.02
C HIS A 246 -15.62 -32.91 -58.27
N GLN A 247 -15.48 -31.58 -58.27
CA GLN A 247 -16.56 -30.67 -58.58
C GLN A 247 -16.96 -30.76 -60.07
N ARG A 248 -16.00 -30.88 -60.98
CA ARG A 248 -16.25 -31.09 -62.42
C ARG A 248 -16.90 -32.44 -62.68
N ARG A 249 -16.44 -33.52 -62.03
CA ARG A 249 -17.09 -34.86 -62.11
C ARG A 249 -18.50 -34.84 -61.53
N SER A 250 -18.71 -34.14 -60.41
CA SER A 250 -20.04 -33.94 -59.81
C SER A 250 -20.99 -33.19 -60.78
N ARG A 251 -20.50 -32.15 -61.47
CA ARG A 251 -21.26 -31.44 -62.51
C ARG A 251 -21.52 -32.27 -63.77
N GLN A 252 -20.66 -33.25 -64.09
CA GLN A 252 -20.83 -34.18 -65.22
C GLN A 252 -21.75 -35.36 -64.90
N LEU A 253 -21.93 -35.71 -63.62
CA LEU A 253 -23.00 -36.59 -63.12
C LEU A 253 -24.35 -35.84 -63.12
N GLY A 254 -24.75 -35.35 -64.29
CA GLY A 254 -26.05 -34.71 -64.55
C GLY A 254 -27.20 -35.72 -64.56
N GLY A 255 -27.37 -36.52 -63.51
CA GLY A 255 -28.39 -37.57 -63.53
C GLY A 255 -28.68 -38.33 -62.24
N SER A 256 -28.20 -37.94 -61.05
CA SER A 256 -28.64 -38.61 -59.81
C SER A 256 -28.83 -37.63 -58.66
N ASP A 257 -30.00 -37.76 -58.04
CA ASP A 257 -30.45 -37.18 -56.78
C ASP A 257 -30.78 -35.69 -56.75
N GLN A 258 -32.02 -35.38 -57.17
CA GLN A 258 -32.75 -34.16 -56.80
C GLN A 258 -32.65 -33.86 -55.29
N THR A 259 -32.54 -34.89 -54.45
CA THR A 259 -32.30 -34.79 -53.00
C THR A 259 -30.91 -34.24 -52.66
N MET A 260 -29.85 -34.60 -53.40
CA MET A 260 -28.51 -34.01 -53.24
C MET A 260 -28.48 -32.55 -53.67
N LEU A 261 -29.17 -32.19 -54.76
CA LEU A 261 -29.27 -30.80 -55.21
C LEU A 261 -30.09 -29.95 -54.22
N GLN A 262 -31.18 -30.51 -53.68
CA GLN A 262 -31.97 -29.87 -52.63
C GLN A 262 -31.18 -29.73 -51.33
N ASN A 263 -30.41 -30.74 -50.94
CA ASN A 263 -29.55 -30.67 -49.76
C ASN A 263 -28.39 -29.68 -49.95
N HIS A 264 -27.83 -29.58 -51.15
CA HIS A 264 -26.82 -28.58 -51.47
C HIS A 264 -27.41 -27.17 -51.40
N LYS A 265 -28.61 -26.96 -51.96
CA LYS A 265 -29.31 -25.68 -51.89
C LYS A 265 -29.76 -25.34 -50.47
N ALA A 266 -30.13 -26.33 -49.66
CA ALA A 266 -30.45 -26.18 -48.24
C ALA A 266 -29.20 -25.84 -47.43
N LEU A 267 -28.05 -26.46 -47.71
CA LEU A 267 -26.77 -26.11 -47.11
C LEU A 267 -26.31 -24.72 -47.51
N GLU A 268 -26.49 -24.32 -48.77
CA GLU A 268 -26.14 -22.99 -49.25
C GLU A 268 -27.02 -21.91 -48.59
N LEU A 269 -28.32 -22.16 -48.44
CA LEU A 269 -29.22 -21.32 -47.66
C LEU A 269 -28.87 -21.30 -46.17
N LEU A 270 -28.44 -22.43 -45.60
CA LEU A 270 -27.96 -22.51 -44.22
C LEU A 270 -26.69 -21.67 -44.06
N ILE A 271 -25.74 -21.76 -45.00
CA ILE A 271 -24.51 -20.97 -45.01
C ILE A 271 -24.85 -19.48 -45.13
N GLN A 272 -25.76 -19.08 -46.03
CA GLN A 272 -26.21 -17.69 -46.15
C GLN A 272 -26.96 -17.19 -44.90
N LEU A 273 -27.76 -18.05 -44.27
CA LEU A 273 -28.44 -17.73 -43.01
C LEU A 273 -27.42 -17.57 -41.88
N TRP A 274 -26.39 -18.41 -41.84
CA TRP A 274 -25.30 -18.30 -40.87
C TRP A 274 -24.46 -17.05 -41.09
N MET A 275 -24.12 -16.74 -42.34
CA MET A 275 -23.42 -15.52 -42.69
C MET A 275 -24.23 -14.25 -42.36
N SER A 276 -25.55 -14.28 -42.54
CA SER A 276 -26.41 -13.11 -42.29
C SER A 276 -26.85 -12.94 -40.82
N LYS A 277 -26.87 -14.01 -40.03
CA LYS A 277 -27.35 -14.00 -38.64
C LYS A 277 -26.25 -14.14 -37.59
N PHE A 278 -25.18 -14.87 -37.89
CA PHE A 278 -24.09 -15.15 -36.95
C PHE A 278 -22.77 -14.48 -37.31
N LEU A 279 -22.62 -13.99 -38.54
CA LEU A 279 -21.51 -13.11 -38.96
C LEU A 279 -22.03 -11.72 -39.33
N PRO A 280 -22.52 -10.91 -38.37
CA PRO A 280 -22.48 -9.46 -38.59
C PRO A 280 -21.00 -9.07 -38.75
N GLN A 281 -20.72 -7.93 -39.39
CA GLN A 281 -19.37 -7.36 -39.58
C GLN A 281 -18.58 -7.06 -38.28
N SER A 282 -19.03 -7.57 -37.14
CA SER A 282 -18.41 -7.56 -35.81
C SER A 282 -17.49 -8.77 -35.65
N ALA A 283 -16.22 -8.49 -35.30
CA ALA A 283 -15.16 -9.47 -35.15
C ALA A 283 -15.54 -10.57 -34.15
N ILE A 284 -15.65 -11.81 -34.64
CA ILE A 284 -15.67 -12.99 -33.78
C ILE A 284 -14.27 -13.12 -33.23
N SER A 285 -14.10 -13.00 -31.92
CA SER A 285 -12.83 -13.15 -31.22
C SER A 285 -12.89 -14.37 -30.28
N HIS A 286 -11.73 -14.97 -30.01
CA HIS A 286 -11.57 -16.06 -29.02
C HIS A 286 -12.46 -17.30 -29.28
N LEU A 287 -12.30 -17.94 -30.44
CA LEU A 287 -12.90 -19.25 -30.71
C LEU A 287 -12.15 -20.34 -29.95
N GLU A 288 -12.73 -20.83 -28.85
CA GLU A 288 -12.20 -21.93 -28.06
C GLU A 288 -13.01 -23.21 -28.28
N LEU A 289 -12.29 -24.28 -28.60
CA LEU A 289 -12.82 -25.62 -28.81
C LEU A 289 -12.42 -26.50 -27.63
N PHE A 290 -13.41 -27.03 -26.92
CA PHE A 290 -13.18 -27.99 -25.84
C PHE A 290 -13.58 -29.40 -26.31
N PRO A 291 -12.67 -30.16 -26.93
CA PRO A 291 -12.99 -31.46 -27.52
C PRO A 291 -13.42 -32.51 -26.47
N GLN A 292 -12.93 -32.42 -25.23
CA GLN A 292 -13.32 -33.35 -24.16
C GLN A 292 -14.75 -33.12 -23.67
N THR A 293 -15.23 -31.87 -23.68
CA THR A 293 -16.60 -31.51 -23.23
C THR A 293 -17.57 -31.28 -24.38
N ARG A 294 -17.09 -31.37 -25.63
CA ARG A 294 -17.84 -31.14 -26.88
C ARG A 294 -18.53 -29.78 -26.92
N LYS A 295 -17.83 -28.76 -26.40
CA LYS A 295 -18.30 -27.37 -26.36
C LYS A 295 -17.49 -26.49 -27.31
N PHE A 296 -18.19 -25.58 -27.97
CA PHE A 296 -17.64 -24.50 -28.78
C PHE A 296 -17.99 -23.21 -28.08
N GLN A 297 -16.98 -22.43 -27.71
CA GLN A 297 -17.17 -21.11 -27.13
C GLN A 297 -16.58 -20.08 -28.09
N PHE A 298 -17.34 -19.03 -28.36
CA PHE A 298 -16.82 -17.87 -29.07
C PHE A 298 -17.43 -16.59 -28.53
N ASP A 299 -16.64 -15.52 -28.57
CA ASP A 299 -17.09 -14.21 -28.14
C ASP A 299 -17.52 -13.39 -29.37
N ILE A 300 -18.67 -12.74 -29.22
CA ILE A 300 -19.13 -11.70 -30.12
C ILE A 300 -18.91 -10.38 -29.36
N GLU A 301 -17.83 -9.68 -29.70
CA GLU A 301 -17.55 -8.37 -29.12
C GLU A 301 -18.70 -7.38 -29.39
N PRO A 302 -19.07 -6.52 -28.41
CA PRO A 302 -18.51 -6.39 -27.07
C PRO A 302 -19.38 -7.05 -25.96
N THR A 303 -20.45 -7.78 -26.31
CA THR A 303 -21.57 -8.01 -25.37
C THR A 303 -21.93 -9.47 -25.09
N PHE A 304 -21.53 -10.43 -25.93
CA PHE A 304 -22.03 -11.79 -25.79
C PHE A 304 -20.93 -12.85 -25.88
N THR A 305 -20.96 -13.82 -24.97
CA THR A 305 -20.23 -15.08 -25.07
C THR A 305 -21.22 -16.20 -25.40
N VAL A 306 -21.01 -16.88 -26.53
CA VAL A 306 -21.88 -17.95 -27.01
C VAL A 306 -21.19 -19.29 -26.77
N VAL A 307 -21.86 -20.17 -26.02
CA VAL A 307 -21.41 -21.54 -25.75
C VAL A 307 -22.38 -22.52 -26.41
N ILE A 308 -21.89 -23.25 -27.40
CA ILE A 308 -22.64 -24.29 -28.11
C ILE A 308 -22.15 -25.65 -27.64
N THR A 309 -23.05 -26.48 -27.10
CA THR A 309 -22.75 -27.87 -26.73
C THR A 309 -23.28 -28.81 -27.82
N LEU A 310 -22.41 -29.67 -28.36
CA LEU A 310 -22.79 -30.66 -29.36
C LEU A 310 -23.24 -31.98 -28.70
N ALA A 311 -24.36 -32.53 -29.16
CA ALA A 311 -24.82 -33.88 -28.77
C ALA A 311 -24.02 -34.97 -29.50
N ASP A 312 -24.06 -36.19 -28.96
CA ASP A 312 -23.38 -37.38 -29.48
C ASP A 312 -23.68 -37.74 -30.95
N GLN A 313 -24.77 -37.22 -31.52
CA GLN A 313 -25.17 -37.53 -32.90
C GLN A 313 -25.61 -36.27 -33.65
N LYS A 314 -24.63 -35.60 -34.28
CA LYS A 314 -24.78 -34.62 -35.37
C LYS A 314 -25.84 -33.52 -35.15
N GLY A 315 -26.09 -33.10 -33.91
CA GLY A 315 -27.05 -32.07 -33.57
C GLY A 315 -26.54 -31.11 -32.49
N PHE A 316 -26.96 -29.85 -32.57
CA PHE A 316 -26.74 -28.87 -31.51
C PHE A 316 -27.66 -29.22 -30.33
N GLN A 317 -27.09 -29.55 -29.16
CA GLN A 317 -27.88 -29.93 -28.00
C GLN A 317 -28.39 -28.71 -27.24
N ASN A 318 -27.52 -27.71 -27.08
CA ASN A 318 -27.84 -26.51 -26.32
C ASN A 318 -26.96 -25.34 -26.78
N VAL A 319 -27.58 -24.17 -26.95
CA VAL A 319 -26.90 -22.90 -27.25
C VAL A 319 -27.17 -21.96 -26.08
N GLN A 320 -26.14 -21.68 -25.30
CA GLN A 320 -26.21 -20.77 -24.17
C GLN A 320 -25.54 -19.46 -24.55
N VAL A 321 -26.26 -18.36 -24.40
CA VAL A 321 -25.77 -17.00 -24.68
C VAL A 321 -25.63 -16.28 -23.35
N TYR A 322 -24.41 -15.92 -22.99
CA TYR A 322 -24.10 -15.15 -21.79
C TYR A 322 -23.86 -13.70 -22.19
N THR A 323 -24.58 -12.75 -21.58
CA THR A 323 -24.25 -11.34 -21.68
C THR A 323 -23.06 -11.02 -20.79
N LYS A 324 -21.98 -10.46 -21.36
CA LYS A 324 -20.90 -9.88 -20.55
C LYS A 324 -21.46 -8.60 -19.91
N GLU A 325 -21.73 -8.64 -18.61
CA GLU A 325 -21.96 -7.41 -17.84
C GLU A 325 -20.66 -6.61 -17.86
N THR A 326 -20.67 -5.46 -18.56
CA THR A 326 -19.63 -4.45 -18.45
C THR A 326 -19.65 -3.91 -17.01
N ARG A 327 -18.76 -4.43 -16.16
CA ARG A 327 -18.39 -3.73 -14.92
C ARG A 327 -17.70 -2.43 -15.33
N VAL A 328 -18.45 -1.34 -15.28
CA VAL A 328 -17.87 0.01 -15.22
C VAL A 328 -17.41 0.21 -13.78
N HIS A 329 -16.11 0.04 -13.55
CA HIS A 329 -15.37 0.74 -12.50
C HIS A 329 -13.96 1.04 -12.99
#